data_AF-A0A1Q9UN92-F1
#
_entry.id   AF-A0A1Q9UN92-F1
#
_cell.length_a   1.000
_cell.length_b   1.000
_cell.length_c   1.000
_cell.angle_alpha   90.00
_cell.angle_beta   90.00
_cell.angle_gamma   90.00
#
_symmetry.space_group_name_H-M   'P 1'
#
loop_
_entity.id
_entity.type
_entity.pdbx_description
1 polymer ?
#
loop_
_entity_poly.entity_id
_entity_poly.type
_entity_poly.pdbx_seq_one_letter_code
_entity_poly.pdbx_strand_id
1 'polypeptide(L)'
;MDRDDEAGVEQLVGDGVDLLVDALGYAPSQAEHLARLSRRCGGTAYLSAKAVYVDPCGHHLNSPGGAHFTAPVPESTPTMAWAGHEVRSREGYGAGKAESERVLRDHGERVSVLRPSTIHGAWVRRVRTAAVLDLARRVRRGEGPTVAVLPRPGRRRGRVDHVHRGPRGCRARPRRPPPDLPWRVPMVLDTTRLTHLGVTLPTSTDALEQEVRWLLHQRGDSPGAASSPGQAS
;
A
#
# COMPACT_ATOMS: atom_id res chain seq x y z
N MET A 1 2.22 -24.74 -3.51
CA MET A 1 2.04 -24.84 -2.05
C MET A 1 0.94 -23.88 -1.66
N ASP A 2 0.02 -24.36 -0.82
CA ASP A 2 -1.10 -23.58 -0.29
C ASP A 2 -0.68 -22.98 1.06
N ARG A 3 -1.02 -21.72 1.33
CA ARG A 3 -0.65 -21.06 2.60
C ARG A 3 -1.35 -21.71 3.79
N ASP A 4 -2.50 -22.35 3.57
CA ASP A 4 -3.26 -23.07 4.59
C ASP A 4 -2.71 -24.47 4.89
N ASP A 5 -1.78 -24.98 4.07
CA ASP A 5 -1.05 -26.21 4.33
C ASP A 5 0.07 -25.95 5.36
N GLU A 6 -0.26 -26.07 6.64
CA GLU A 6 0.71 -25.78 7.71
C GLU A 6 1.96 -26.65 7.61
N ALA A 7 1.82 -27.95 7.33
CA ALA A 7 2.94 -28.87 7.21
C ALA A 7 3.86 -28.51 6.02
N GLY A 8 3.26 -28.18 4.88
CA GLY A 8 4.01 -27.72 3.71
C GLY A 8 4.76 -26.39 3.96
N VAL A 9 4.16 -25.48 4.73
CA VAL A 9 4.81 -24.23 5.14
C VAL A 9 5.94 -24.50 6.14
N GLU A 10 5.73 -25.34 7.14
CA GLU A 10 6.78 -25.73 8.11
C GLU A 10 7.97 -26.38 7.41
N GLN A 11 7.72 -27.26 6.45
CA GLN A 11 8.77 -27.90 5.65
C GLN A 11 9.53 -26.90 4.79
N LEU A 12 8.83 -25.92 4.19
CA LEU A 12 9.46 -24.88 3.38
C LEU A 12 10.35 -23.96 4.23
N VAL A 13 9.88 -23.59 5.44
CA VAL A 13 10.66 -22.74 6.35
C VAL A 13 11.86 -23.50 6.89
N GLY A 14 11.70 -24.75 7.30
CA GLY A 14 12.81 -25.52 7.89
C GLY A 14 13.39 -24.85 9.15
N ASP A 15 14.68 -25.09 9.41
CA ASP A 15 15.42 -24.48 10.50
C ASP A 15 16.47 -23.47 9.98
N GLY A 16 16.71 -22.41 10.74
CA GLY A 16 17.81 -21.47 10.48
C GLY A 16 17.52 -20.41 9.41
N VAL A 17 16.26 -20.14 9.09
CA VAL A 17 15.89 -19.02 8.21
C VAL A 17 16.18 -17.69 8.89
N ASP A 18 17.02 -16.86 8.27
CA ASP A 18 17.35 -15.53 8.79
C ASP A 18 16.14 -14.59 8.77
N LEU A 19 15.27 -14.70 7.76
CA LEU A 19 14.08 -13.86 7.60
C LEU A 19 12.94 -14.61 6.91
N LEU A 20 11.81 -14.71 7.61
CA LEU A 20 10.54 -15.16 7.04
C LEU A 20 9.66 -13.96 6.69
N VAL A 21 9.16 -13.88 5.46
CA VAL A 21 8.22 -12.83 5.03
C VAL A 21 6.89 -13.46 4.65
N ASP A 22 5.83 -13.16 5.42
CA ASP A 22 4.47 -13.59 5.11
C ASP A 22 3.69 -12.49 4.38
N ALA A 23 3.53 -12.67 3.08
CA ALA A 23 2.71 -11.83 2.19
C ALA A 23 1.31 -12.41 1.92
N LEU A 24 1.00 -13.59 2.46
CA LEU A 24 -0.17 -14.40 2.10
C LEU A 24 -1.10 -14.69 3.29
N GLY A 25 -0.77 -14.28 4.51
CA GLY A 25 -1.63 -14.45 5.67
C GLY A 25 -2.81 -13.47 5.67
N TYR A 26 -4.03 -13.95 5.55
CA TYR A 26 -5.27 -13.17 5.52
C TYR A 26 -6.17 -13.37 6.74
N ALA A 27 -5.96 -14.43 7.52
CA ALA A 27 -6.80 -14.83 8.65
C ALA A 27 -6.01 -14.91 9.98
N PRO A 28 -6.69 -14.78 11.13
CA PRO A 28 -6.06 -14.93 12.45
C PRO A 28 -5.37 -16.29 12.66
N SER A 29 -5.97 -17.38 12.22
CA SER A 29 -5.40 -18.73 12.34
C SER A 29 -4.03 -18.85 11.64
N GLN A 30 -3.89 -18.25 10.45
CA GLN A 30 -2.61 -18.23 9.73
C GLN A 30 -1.55 -17.41 10.50
N ALA A 31 -1.97 -16.41 11.25
CA ALA A 31 -1.10 -15.59 12.09
C ALA A 31 -0.66 -16.32 13.36
N GLU A 32 -1.52 -17.17 13.95
CA GLU A 32 -1.14 -18.08 15.03
C GLU A 32 -0.05 -19.04 14.57
N HIS A 33 -0.20 -19.61 13.38
CA HIS A 33 0.82 -20.44 12.78
C HIS A 33 2.13 -19.65 12.54
N LEU A 34 2.04 -18.45 11.95
CA LEU A 34 3.21 -17.60 11.76
C LEU A 34 3.90 -17.24 13.08
N ALA A 35 3.14 -17.02 14.16
CA ALA A 35 3.68 -16.76 15.49
C ALA A 35 4.53 -17.94 15.99
N ARG A 36 4.09 -19.18 15.75
CA ARG A 36 4.88 -20.39 16.06
C ARG A 36 6.18 -20.44 15.27
N LEU A 37 6.11 -20.19 13.96
CA LEU A 37 7.29 -20.18 13.08
C LEU A 37 8.29 -19.08 13.44
N SER A 38 7.80 -17.92 13.92
CA SER A 38 8.65 -16.78 14.24
C SER A 38 9.73 -17.08 15.29
N ARG A 39 9.51 -18.07 16.16
CA ARG A 39 10.48 -18.52 17.17
C ARG A 39 11.69 -19.24 16.58
N ARG A 40 11.55 -19.78 15.37
CA ARG A 40 12.61 -20.53 14.66
C ARG A 40 13.38 -19.68 13.66
N CYS A 41 12.96 -18.44 13.44
CA CYS A 41 13.53 -17.54 12.45
C CYS A 41 14.42 -16.47 13.10
N GLY A 42 15.43 -16.00 12.37
CA GLY A 42 16.22 -14.82 12.76
C GLY A 42 15.35 -13.57 12.91
N GLY A 43 14.37 -13.41 12.01
CA GLY A 43 13.32 -12.41 12.06
C GLY A 43 12.10 -12.83 11.24
N THR A 44 10.97 -12.16 11.47
CA THR A 44 9.73 -12.40 10.73
C THR A 44 9.06 -11.09 10.36
N ALA A 45 8.64 -10.94 9.10
CA ALA A 45 7.88 -9.80 8.63
C ALA A 45 6.50 -10.23 8.15
N TYR A 46 5.45 -9.59 8.67
CA TYR A 46 4.07 -9.81 8.26
C TYR A 46 3.57 -8.61 7.46
N LEU A 47 3.15 -8.86 6.22
CA LEU A 47 2.51 -7.83 5.40
C LEU A 47 1.02 -7.75 5.73
N SER A 48 0.68 -6.79 6.57
CA SER A 48 -0.70 -6.36 6.79
C SER A 48 -1.16 -5.42 5.67
N ALA A 49 -2.06 -4.48 5.96
CA ALA A 49 -2.58 -3.53 4.99
C ALA A 49 -3.06 -2.26 5.67
N LYS A 50 -3.06 -1.13 4.95
CA LYS A 50 -3.75 0.09 5.39
C LYS A 50 -5.26 -0.08 5.64
N ALA A 51 -5.85 -1.15 5.10
CA ALA A 51 -7.26 -1.46 5.23
C ALA A 51 -7.69 -1.79 6.68
N VAL A 52 -6.73 -1.98 7.58
CA VAL A 52 -7.00 -2.22 9.00
C VAL A 52 -7.53 -1.00 9.74
N TYR A 53 -7.29 0.22 9.26
CA TYR A 53 -7.66 1.42 10.00
C TYR A 53 -9.13 1.80 9.85
N VAL A 54 -9.67 2.39 10.92
CA VAL A 54 -10.97 3.08 10.92
C VAL A 54 -10.79 4.58 11.14
N ASP A 55 -11.67 5.37 10.57
CA ASP A 55 -11.72 6.80 10.81
C ASP A 55 -12.33 7.12 12.21
N PRO A 56 -12.36 8.40 12.65
CA PRO A 56 -12.94 8.77 13.93
C PRO A 56 -14.44 8.46 14.09
N CYS A 57 -15.15 8.17 12.99
CA CYS A 57 -16.54 7.74 13.00
C CYS A 57 -16.69 6.20 12.99
N GLY A 58 -15.58 5.46 12.96
CA GLY A 58 -15.57 4.00 12.86
C GLY A 58 -15.70 3.46 11.43
N HIS A 59 -15.66 4.31 10.40
CA HIS A 59 -15.72 3.84 9.02
C HIS A 59 -14.36 3.32 8.55
N HIS A 60 -14.37 2.19 7.85
CA HIS A 60 -13.22 1.62 7.16
C HIS A 60 -13.28 1.91 5.65
N LEU A 61 -12.19 1.60 4.93
CA LEU A 61 -12.09 1.89 3.49
C LEU A 61 -13.24 1.35 2.66
N ASN A 62 -13.79 0.20 3.06
CA ASN A 62 -14.87 -0.43 2.33
C ASN A 62 -16.27 -0.06 2.85
N SER A 63 -16.41 0.74 3.92
CA SER A 63 -17.71 1.21 4.41
C SER A 63 -18.48 1.99 3.33
N PRO A 64 -19.82 2.08 3.39
CA PRO A 64 -20.57 2.90 2.44
C PRO A 64 -20.13 4.37 2.57
N GLY A 65 -19.65 4.98 1.49
CA GLY A 65 -19.07 6.33 1.51
C GLY A 65 -17.56 6.40 1.82
N GLY A 66 -16.96 5.29 2.25
CA GLY A 66 -15.55 5.17 2.58
C GLY A 66 -15.16 5.83 3.92
N ALA A 67 -13.94 5.58 4.34
CA ALA A 67 -13.35 6.22 5.52
C ALA A 67 -12.90 7.66 5.23
N HIS A 68 -12.95 8.51 6.25
CA HIS A 68 -12.58 9.93 6.16
C HIS A 68 -11.44 10.29 7.11
N PHE A 69 -10.22 10.35 6.57
CA PHE A 69 -9.04 10.82 7.29
C PHE A 69 -8.68 12.25 6.86
N THR A 70 -8.49 13.15 7.84
CA THR A 70 -8.15 14.57 7.59
C THR A 70 -6.66 14.87 7.69
N ALA A 71 -5.85 13.88 8.10
CA ALA A 71 -4.41 13.98 8.28
C ALA A 71 -3.76 12.62 7.94
N PRO A 72 -2.41 12.56 7.79
CA PRO A 72 -1.71 11.29 7.75
C PRO A 72 -2.08 10.39 8.93
N VAL A 73 -2.25 9.11 8.67
CA VAL A 73 -2.73 8.10 9.62
C VAL A 73 -1.54 7.48 10.36
N PRO A 74 -1.31 7.78 11.65
CA PRO A 74 -0.26 7.16 12.46
C PRO A 74 -0.62 5.73 12.87
N GLU A 75 0.38 4.94 13.27
CA GLU A 75 0.18 3.55 13.67
C GLU A 75 -0.69 3.37 14.92
N SER A 76 -0.82 4.43 15.72
CA SER A 76 -1.71 4.51 16.89
C SER A 76 -3.19 4.70 16.54
N THR A 77 -3.53 4.91 15.26
CA THR A 77 -4.92 5.04 14.83
C THR A 77 -5.67 3.74 15.09
N PRO A 78 -6.92 3.80 15.60
CA PRO A 78 -7.74 2.61 15.81
C PRO A 78 -7.87 1.73 14.58
N THR A 79 -7.90 0.42 14.80
CA THR A 79 -8.07 -0.58 13.76
C THR A 79 -9.43 -1.29 13.87
N MET A 80 -9.87 -1.90 12.78
CA MET A 80 -11.11 -2.64 12.69
C MET A 80 -11.18 -3.75 13.77
N ALA A 81 -12.36 -3.93 14.34
CA ALA A 81 -12.65 -5.07 15.21
C ALA A 81 -12.95 -6.31 14.37
N TRP A 82 -12.53 -7.48 14.85
CA TRP A 82 -12.82 -8.76 14.22
C TRP A 82 -14.11 -9.36 14.76
N ALA A 83 -14.97 -9.77 13.84
CA ALA A 83 -16.27 -10.38 14.15
C ALA A 83 -16.46 -11.73 13.44
N GLY A 84 -15.36 -12.38 13.02
CA GLY A 84 -15.43 -13.70 12.39
C GLY A 84 -15.96 -13.71 10.94
N HIS A 85 -16.08 -12.55 10.28
CA HIS A 85 -16.57 -12.47 8.91
C HIS A 85 -15.64 -13.17 7.91
N GLU A 86 -16.19 -13.73 6.83
CA GLU A 86 -15.38 -14.32 5.77
C GLU A 86 -14.34 -13.32 5.25
N VAL A 87 -13.08 -13.72 5.15
CA VAL A 87 -11.94 -12.87 4.73
C VAL A 87 -12.21 -12.13 3.41
N ARG A 88 -12.89 -12.75 2.46
CA ARG A 88 -13.18 -12.16 1.13
C ARG A 88 -14.37 -11.20 1.14
N SER A 89 -15.07 -11.07 2.26
CA SER A 89 -16.13 -10.08 2.44
C SER A 89 -15.56 -8.67 2.56
N ARG A 90 -16.46 -7.69 2.46
CA ARG A 90 -16.13 -6.27 2.53
C ARG A 90 -15.59 -5.86 3.91
N GLU A 91 -16.07 -6.51 4.96
CA GLU A 91 -15.70 -6.34 6.36
C GLU A 91 -14.53 -7.25 6.77
N GLY A 92 -14.39 -8.40 6.12
CA GLY A 92 -13.50 -9.47 6.56
C GLY A 92 -12.01 -9.21 6.32
N TYR A 93 -11.60 -8.69 5.16
CA TYR A 93 -10.16 -8.56 4.84
C TYR A 93 -9.44 -7.62 5.82
N GLY A 94 -9.99 -6.42 6.04
CA GLY A 94 -9.37 -5.43 6.94
C GLY A 94 -9.42 -5.86 8.40
N ALA A 95 -10.55 -6.42 8.84
CA ALA A 95 -10.71 -6.91 10.20
C ALA A 95 -9.84 -8.15 10.49
N GLY A 96 -9.74 -9.08 9.53
CA GLY A 96 -8.91 -10.28 9.64
C GLY A 96 -7.42 -9.92 9.75
N LYS A 97 -6.94 -9.01 8.89
CA LYS A 97 -5.59 -8.44 9.00
C LYS A 97 -5.37 -7.76 10.36
N ALA A 98 -6.32 -6.94 10.81
CA ALA A 98 -6.21 -6.24 12.10
C ALA A 98 -6.10 -7.23 13.27
N GLU A 99 -6.82 -8.35 13.21
CA GLU A 99 -6.75 -9.39 14.23
C GLU A 99 -5.47 -10.22 14.15
N SER A 100 -5.02 -10.58 12.95
CA SER A 100 -3.70 -11.20 12.74
C SER A 100 -2.58 -10.37 13.37
N GLU A 101 -2.64 -9.04 13.29
CA GLU A 101 -1.67 -8.17 13.96
C GLU A 101 -1.74 -8.26 15.48
N ARG A 102 -2.94 -8.41 16.06
CA ARG A 102 -3.11 -8.59 17.51
C ARG A 102 -2.51 -9.93 17.95
N VAL A 103 -2.84 -11.00 17.24
CA VAL A 103 -2.27 -12.34 17.46
C VAL A 103 -0.74 -12.31 17.41
N LEU A 104 -0.15 -11.68 16.39
CA LEU A 104 1.30 -11.62 16.25
C LEU A 104 1.98 -10.75 17.31
N ARG A 105 1.33 -9.68 17.76
CA ARG A 105 1.83 -8.86 18.87
C ARG A 105 1.82 -9.64 20.18
N ASP A 106 0.78 -10.45 20.40
CA ASP A 106 0.57 -11.11 21.68
C ASP A 106 1.34 -12.46 21.77
N HIS A 107 1.63 -13.11 20.62
CA HIS A 107 2.22 -14.45 20.58
C HIS A 107 3.50 -14.59 19.72
N GLY A 108 3.89 -13.58 18.95
CA GLY A 108 5.11 -13.59 18.15
C GLY A 108 6.35 -13.11 18.93
N GLU A 109 7.53 -13.63 18.63
CA GLU A 109 8.76 -13.25 19.36
C GLU A 109 9.72 -12.34 18.56
N ARG A 110 9.62 -12.32 17.23
CA ARG A 110 10.49 -11.51 16.34
C ARG A 110 9.74 -10.98 15.12
N VAL A 111 8.50 -10.55 15.35
CA VAL A 111 7.59 -10.17 14.27
C VAL A 111 7.57 -8.66 14.08
N SER A 112 7.85 -8.22 12.85
CA SER A 112 7.59 -6.86 12.39
C SER A 112 6.35 -6.85 11.51
N VAL A 113 5.38 -6.00 11.86
CA VAL A 113 4.16 -5.80 11.06
C VAL A 113 4.35 -4.59 10.16
N LEU A 114 4.14 -4.78 8.86
CA LEU A 114 4.13 -3.70 7.88
C LEU A 114 2.70 -3.47 7.40
N ARG A 115 2.21 -2.22 7.46
CA ARG A 115 0.89 -1.82 6.95
C ARG A 115 1.05 -1.03 5.65
N PRO A 116 1.37 -1.65 4.51
CA PRO A 116 1.52 -0.94 3.25
C PRO A 116 0.21 -0.27 2.81
N SER A 117 0.33 0.85 2.11
CA SER A 117 -0.80 1.55 1.51
C SER A 117 -1.24 0.85 0.21
N THR A 118 -1.05 1.49 -0.95
CA THR A 118 -1.28 0.86 -2.25
C THR A 118 0.06 0.42 -2.80
N ILE A 119 0.30 -0.89 -2.87
CA ILE A 119 1.46 -1.45 -3.59
C ILE A 119 1.16 -1.41 -5.09
N HIS A 120 2.10 -0.87 -5.87
CA HIS A 120 2.09 -0.83 -7.33
C HIS A 120 3.54 -0.93 -7.84
N GLY A 121 3.73 -1.15 -9.15
CA GLY A 121 5.06 -1.31 -9.75
C GLY A 121 5.12 -2.49 -10.71
N ALA A 122 6.34 -2.84 -11.12
CA ALA A 122 6.57 -3.98 -12.02
C ALA A 122 5.94 -5.28 -11.47
N TRP A 123 5.47 -6.14 -12.38
CA TRP A 123 4.93 -7.48 -12.08
C TRP A 123 3.58 -7.52 -11.36
N VAL A 124 2.93 -6.38 -11.10
CA VAL A 124 1.55 -6.38 -10.61
C VAL A 124 0.59 -6.86 -11.70
N ARG A 125 -0.27 -7.83 -11.36
CA ARG A 125 -1.25 -8.41 -12.30
C ARG A 125 -2.29 -7.40 -12.79
N ARG A 126 -2.57 -6.37 -12.00
CA ARG A 126 -3.44 -5.25 -12.36
C ARG A 126 -2.70 -3.96 -12.06
N VAL A 127 -2.39 -3.21 -13.11
CA VAL A 127 -1.77 -1.89 -12.99
C VAL A 127 -2.79 -0.96 -12.33
N ARG A 128 -2.59 -0.67 -11.04
CA ARG A 128 -3.49 0.19 -10.26
C ARG A 128 -3.39 1.66 -10.67
N THR A 129 -2.42 1.98 -11.52
CA THR A 129 -2.17 3.28 -12.15
C THR A 129 -2.69 3.33 -13.60
N ALA A 130 -3.56 2.40 -14.02
CA ALA A 130 -4.09 2.32 -15.39
C ALA A 130 -4.67 3.66 -15.90
N ALA A 131 -5.38 4.42 -15.05
CA ALA A 131 -5.88 5.75 -15.40
C ALA A 131 -4.75 6.78 -15.65
N VAL A 132 -3.64 6.71 -14.91
CA VAL A 132 -2.45 7.56 -15.12
C VAL A 132 -1.77 7.20 -16.44
N LEU A 133 -1.70 5.91 -16.77
CA LEU A 133 -1.17 5.44 -18.04
C LEU A 133 -2.06 5.80 -19.22
N ASP A 134 -3.38 5.71 -19.08
CA ASP A 134 -4.33 6.11 -20.11
C ASP A 134 -4.30 7.63 -20.34
N LEU A 135 -4.15 8.42 -19.29
CA LEU A 135 -3.90 9.85 -19.40
C LEU A 135 -2.56 10.14 -20.12
N ALA A 136 -1.47 9.48 -19.72
CA ALA A 136 -0.17 9.63 -20.38
C ALA A 136 -0.22 9.23 -21.86
N ARG A 137 -0.99 8.20 -22.22
CA ARG A 137 -1.23 7.78 -23.61
C ARG A 137 -2.02 8.82 -24.39
N ARG A 138 -3.08 9.39 -23.80
CA ARG A 138 -3.88 10.45 -24.42
C ARG A 138 -3.06 11.71 -24.66
N VAL A 139 -2.27 12.14 -23.68
CA VAL A 139 -1.33 13.28 -23.83
C VAL A 139 -0.33 13.03 -24.95
N ARG A 140 0.26 11.82 -25.03
CA ARG A 140 1.18 11.44 -26.14
C ARG A 140 0.52 11.44 -27.52
N ARG A 141 -0.77 11.13 -27.61
CA ARG A 141 -1.55 11.17 -28.87
C ARG A 141 -2.04 12.58 -29.23
N GLY A 142 -1.79 13.58 -28.40
CA GLY A 142 -2.39 14.91 -28.55
C GLY A 142 -3.90 14.96 -28.24
N GLU A 143 -4.45 13.90 -27.63
CA GLU A 143 -5.87 13.69 -27.34
C GLU A 143 -6.21 13.92 -25.85
N GLY A 144 -5.24 14.41 -25.06
CA GLY A 144 -5.36 14.62 -23.62
C GLY A 144 -5.33 16.10 -23.24
N PRO A 145 -5.85 16.47 -22.05
CA PRO A 145 -5.70 17.83 -21.54
C PRO A 145 -4.21 18.18 -21.43
N THR A 146 -3.86 19.46 -21.65
CA THR A 146 -2.51 19.96 -21.37
C THR A 146 -2.23 19.80 -19.87
N VAL A 147 -1.44 18.78 -19.50
CA VAL A 147 -1.08 18.53 -18.11
C VAL A 147 0.15 19.39 -17.76
N ALA A 148 -0.07 20.50 -17.07
CA ALA A 148 1.00 21.26 -16.45
C ALA A 148 1.51 20.52 -15.20
N VAL A 149 2.69 19.92 -15.28
CA VAL A 149 3.41 19.43 -14.10
C VAL A 149 4.07 20.64 -13.45
N LEU A 150 3.49 21.13 -12.34
CA LEU A 150 4.09 22.22 -11.56
C LEU A 150 5.47 21.77 -11.04
N PRO A 151 6.59 22.42 -11.44
CA PRO A 151 7.86 22.18 -10.78
C PRO A 151 7.83 22.71 -9.34
N ARG A 152 8.64 22.07 -8.48
CA ARG A 152 8.80 22.36 -7.05
C ARG A 152 8.75 23.86 -6.71
N PRO A 153 8.01 24.29 -5.67
CA PRO A 153 8.47 25.39 -4.84
C PRO A 153 9.62 24.89 -3.96
N GLY A 154 10.74 25.61 -3.99
CA GLY A 154 11.91 25.34 -3.16
C GLY A 154 11.57 25.25 -1.67
N ARG A 155 12.39 24.47 -0.95
CA ARG A 155 12.33 24.25 0.50
C ARG A 155 11.91 25.51 1.26
N ARG A 156 10.73 25.50 1.86
CA ARG A 156 10.45 26.23 3.10
C ARG A 156 10.05 25.21 4.15
N ARG A 157 10.73 25.22 5.29
CA ARG A 157 10.33 24.47 6.49
C ARG A 157 8.94 25.01 6.89
N GLY A 158 7.90 24.26 6.53
CA GLY A 158 6.52 24.56 6.92
C GLY A 158 6.26 24.01 8.32
N ARG A 159 5.98 24.92 9.24
CA ARG A 159 5.40 24.64 10.56
C ARG A 159 4.11 23.85 10.36
N VAL A 160 3.96 22.72 11.06
CA VAL A 160 2.67 22.03 11.18
C VAL A 160 1.81 22.89 12.11
N ASP A 161 0.90 23.66 11.53
CA ASP A 161 -0.11 24.35 12.34
C ASP A 161 -1.12 23.31 12.84
N HIS A 162 -1.05 23.02 14.14
CA HIS A 162 -2.05 22.24 14.84
C HIS A 162 -3.38 23.02 14.85
N VAL A 163 -4.26 22.71 13.90
CA VAL A 163 -5.68 23.05 14.04
C VAL A 163 -6.37 21.88 14.71
N HIS A 164 -6.41 21.92 16.04
CA HIS A 164 -7.25 21.05 16.83
C HIS A 164 -8.72 21.44 16.56
N ARG A 165 -9.41 20.65 15.74
CA ARG A 165 -10.88 20.62 15.72
C ARG A 165 -11.31 19.28 16.29
N GLY A 166 -11.93 19.32 17.46
CA GLY A 166 -12.60 18.16 18.08
C GLY A 166 -13.67 17.56 17.15
N PRO A 167 -14.25 16.41 17.53
CA PRO A 167 -15.09 15.60 16.66
C PRO A 167 -16.37 16.35 16.32
N ARG A 168 -16.40 17.04 15.18
CA ARG A 168 -17.64 17.54 14.60
C ARG A 168 -18.36 16.33 14.03
N GLY A 169 -19.60 16.15 14.50
CA GLY A 169 -20.36 14.91 14.43
C GLY A 169 -20.32 14.19 13.09
N CYS A 170 -20.48 12.87 13.19
CA CYS A 170 -20.49 11.86 12.12
C CYS A 170 -21.54 12.08 11.01
N ARG A 171 -22.13 13.28 10.90
CA ARG A 171 -23.12 13.72 9.91
C ARG A 171 -22.65 14.85 8.99
N ALA A 172 -21.36 15.21 9.00
CA ALA A 172 -20.84 16.14 8.01
C ALA A 172 -20.41 15.38 6.75
N ARG A 173 -21.23 15.38 5.70
CA ARG A 173 -20.71 15.16 4.34
C ARG A 173 -19.70 16.28 4.08
N PRO A 174 -18.39 16.00 3.96
CA PRO A 174 -17.43 17.05 3.66
C PRO A 174 -17.76 17.64 2.29
N ARG A 175 -17.61 18.96 2.14
CA ARG A 175 -17.66 19.62 0.83
C ARG A 175 -16.75 18.87 -0.14
N ARG A 176 -17.29 18.45 -1.28
CA ARG A 176 -16.51 17.87 -2.38
C ARG A 176 -15.37 18.85 -2.71
N PRO A 177 -14.08 18.46 -2.61
CA PRO A 177 -13.03 19.25 -3.23
C PRO A 177 -13.26 19.29 -4.76
N PRO A 178 -12.77 20.34 -5.45
CA PRO A 178 -12.96 20.51 -6.89
C PRO A 178 -12.43 19.30 -7.68
N PRO A 179 -13.02 19.03 -8.86
CA PRO A 179 -12.87 17.77 -9.58
C PRO A 179 -11.60 17.73 -10.45
N ASP A 180 -10.42 18.06 -9.91
CA ASP A 180 -9.27 18.36 -10.80
C ASP A 180 -8.14 17.32 -10.73
N LEU A 181 -8.32 16.21 -10.02
CA LEU A 181 -7.47 15.02 -10.15
C LEU A 181 -8.33 13.76 -10.27
N PRO A 182 -8.11 12.89 -11.26
CA PRO A 182 -8.95 11.71 -11.49
C PRO A 182 -8.76 10.59 -10.43
N TRP A 183 -7.97 10.84 -9.38
CA TRP A 183 -7.79 9.92 -8.26
C TRP A 183 -8.01 10.63 -6.92
N ARG A 184 -8.76 9.96 -6.03
CA ARG A 184 -8.76 10.27 -4.60
C ARG A 184 -7.70 9.42 -3.93
N VAL A 185 -6.90 10.02 -3.05
CA VAL A 185 -6.11 9.25 -2.08
C VAL A 185 -6.98 9.18 -0.81
N PRO A 186 -7.71 8.07 -0.58
CA PRO A 186 -8.65 7.99 0.54
C PRO A 186 -7.95 8.02 1.91
N MET A 187 -6.63 7.74 1.92
CA MET A 187 -5.84 7.61 3.14
C MET A 187 -4.34 7.77 2.78
N VAL A 188 -3.65 8.63 3.53
CA VAL A 188 -2.19 8.76 3.53
C VAL A 188 -1.68 8.20 4.86
N LEU A 189 -0.68 7.34 4.83
CA LEU A 189 -0.07 6.81 6.05
C LEU A 189 1.01 7.77 6.54
N ASP A 190 1.07 7.97 7.85
CA ASP A 190 2.22 8.59 8.47
C ASP A 190 3.37 7.56 8.46
N THR A 191 4.51 7.95 7.87
CA THR A 191 5.69 7.09 7.74
C THR A 191 6.86 7.56 8.59
N THR A 192 6.64 8.48 9.54
CA THR A 192 7.70 9.06 10.38
C THR A 192 8.52 7.99 11.10
N ARG A 193 7.89 6.94 11.65
CA ARG A 193 8.62 5.85 12.31
C ARG A 193 9.55 5.10 11.35
N LEU A 194 9.07 4.81 10.14
CA LEU A 194 9.85 4.12 9.12
C LEU A 194 11.04 4.98 8.66
N THR A 195 10.85 6.30 8.53
CA THR A 195 11.94 7.24 8.25
C THR A 195 12.94 7.34 9.41
N HIS A 196 12.51 7.29 10.67
CA HIS A 196 13.41 7.25 11.83
C HIS A 196 14.28 5.98 11.88
N LEU A 197 13.82 4.89 11.27
CA LEU A 197 14.62 3.66 11.06
C LEU A 197 15.59 3.76 9.88
N GLY A 198 15.73 4.94 9.26
CA GLY A 198 16.63 5.17 8.13
C GLY A 198 16.07 4.71 6.78
N VAL A 199 14.80 4.28 6.73
CA VAL A 199 14.20 3.85 5.46
C VAL A 199 13.81 5.08 4.63
N THR A 200 14.39 5.16 3.44
CA THR A 200 14.04 6.19 2.45
C THR A 200 12.94 5.66 1.55
N LEU A 201 11.80 6.34 1.54
CA LEU A 201 10.70 5.99 0.65
C LEU A 201 10.88 6.65 -0.72
N PRO A 202 10.65 5.92 -1.83
CA PRO A 202 10.63 6.52 -3.15
C PRO A 202 9.47 7.52 -3.24
N THR A 203 9.64 8.56 -4.04
CA THR A 203 8.52 9.45 -4.33
C THR A 203 7.51 8.72 -5.23
N SER A 204 6.26 9.18 -5.24
CA SER A 204 5.26 8.65 -6.18
C SER A 204 5.72 8.77 -7.63
N THR A 205 6.50 9.81 -7.95
CA THR A 205 7.06 10.03 -9.29
C THR A 205 8.10 8.97 -9.63
N ASP A 206 9.03 8.67 -8.73
CA ASP A 206 10.08 7.66 -8.95
C ASP A 206 9.45 6.27 -9.18
N ALA A 207 8.44 5.93 -8.38
CA ALA A 207 7.73 4.66 -8.50
C ALA A 207 6.94 4.55 -9.82
N LEU A 208 6.31 5.64 -10.26
CA LEU A 208 5.60 5.70 -11.54
C LEU A 208 6.55 5.60 -12.73
N GLU A 209 7.71 6.26 -12.68
CA GLU A 209 8.72 6.20 -13.74
C GLU A 209 9.22 4.77 -13.94
N GLN A 210 9.51 4.06 -12.84
CA GLN A 210 9.91 2.65 -12.90
C GLN A 210 8.79 1.76 -13.49
N GLU A 211 7.55 1.99 -13.11
CA GLU A 211 6.39 1.25 -13.64
C GLU A 211 6.20 1.48 -15.15
N VAL A 212 6.34 2.73 -15.61
CA VAL A 212 6.30 3.09 -17.04
C VAL A 212 7.45 2.43 -17.80
N ARG A 213 8.68 2.49 -17.27
CA ARG A 213 9.86 1.88 -17.88
C ARG A 213 9.67 0.36 -18.04
N TRP A 214 9.17 -0.32 -17.01
CA TRP A 214 8.87 -1.74 -17.07
C TRP A 214 7.79 -2.07 -18.11
N LEU A 215 6.72 -1.28 -18.19
CA LEU A 215 5.65 -1.49 -19.17
C LEU A 215 6.11 -1.30 -20.63
N LEU A 216 7.01 -0.35 -20.88
CA LEU A 216 7.61 -0.16 -22.20
C LEU A 216 8.50 -1.34 -22.58
N HIS A 217 9.31 -1.82 -21.63
CA HIS A 217 10.17 -3.00 -21.83
C HIS A 217 9.36 -4.27 -22.15
N GLN A 218 8.25 -4.51 -21.44
CA GLN A 218 7.36 -5.65 -21.69
C GLN A 218 6.71 -5.63 -23.08
N ARG A 219 6.63 -4.47 -23.73
CA ARG A 219 6.00 -4.29 -25.05
C ARG A 219 6.99 -4.35 -26.22
N GLY A 220 8.28 -4.51 -25.95
CA GLY A 220 9.32 -4.52 -26.98
C GLY A 220 9.80 -3.13 -27.43
N ASP A 221 9.35 -2.05 -26.78
CA ASP A 221 9.82 -0.69 -27.05
C ASP A 221 11.12 -0.43 -26.26
N SER A 222 12.24 -0.97 -26.74
CA SER A 222 13.56 -0.48 -26.32
C SER A 222 13.80 0.89 -26.96
N PRO A 223 14.05 1.97 -26.20
CA PRO A 223 14.46 3.24 -26.78
C PRO A 223 15.91 3.11 -27.26
N GLY A 224 16.08 2.92 -28.57
CA GLY A 224 17.38 3.09 -29.23
C GLY A 224 17.95 1.83 -29.89
N ALA A 225 17.32 1.36 -30.96
CA ALA A 225 18.08 0.88 -32.11
C ALA A 225 17.92 1.96 -33.18
N ALA A 226 18.82 2.95 -33.16
CA ALA A 226 18.96 3.88 -34.28
C ALA A 226 19.22 3.05 -35.54
N SER A 227 18.34 3.16 -36.52
CA SER A 227 18.55 2.63 -37.86
C SER A 227 19.80 3.27 -38.43
N SER A 228 20.84 2.48 -38.68
CA SER A 228 21.99 2.94 -39.46
C SER A 228 21.50 3.37 -40.85
N PRO A 229 21.89 4.56 -41.36
CA PRO A 229 21.54 4.98 -42.70
C PRO A 229 22.29 4.12 -43.73
N GLY A 230 21.66 3.97 -44.90
CA GLY A 230 21.91 2.95 -45.91
C GLY A 230 23.35 2.83 -46.41
N GLN A 231 23.71 1.59 -46.75
CA GLN A 231 24.66 1.33 -47.82
C GLN A 231 23.86 1.25 -49.12
N ALA A 232 23.96 2.33 -49.91
CA ALA A 232 23.67 2.28 -51.33
C ALA A 232 24.82 1.57 -52.06
N SER A 233 24.45 0.95 -53.17
CA SER A 233 25.17 0.09 -54.10
C SER A 233 26.64 0.40 -54.38
#